data_AF-A0A7S2CSY9-F1
#
_entry.id   AF-A0A7S2CSY9-F1
#
_cell.length_a   1.000
_cell.length_b   1.000
_cell.length_c   1.000
_cell.angle_alpha   90.00
_cell.angle_beta   90.00
_cell.angle_gamma   90.00
#
_symmetry.space_group_name_H-M   'P 1'
#
loop_
_entity.id
_entity.type
_entity.pdbx_description
1 polymer ?
#
loop_
_entity_poly.entity_id
_entity_poly.type
_entity_poly.pdbx_seq_one_letter_code
_entity_poly.pdbx_strand_id
1 'polypeptide(L)'
;ISFDVTGTILVHREPIMKTYADAAVWANVPDPPSEAELKPAFKAAYKEMLLASPCFGGQEGLSTRQWWTRTVTRALELCERPRVYTDAEFNRFFRRVYQQYGSLEGYMRLP
;
A
#
# COMPACT_ATOMS: atom_id res chain seq x y z
N ILE A 1 27.06 10.74 11.04
CA ILE A 1 25.67 11.18 11.25
C ILE A 1 24.77 10.32 10.36
N SER A 2 23.67 9.78 10.87
CA SER A 2 22.68 9.00 10.10
C SER A 2 21.33 9.69 10.16
N PHE A 3 20.55 9.64 9.08
CA PHE A 3 19.24 10.26 8.97
C PHE A 3 18.19 9.24 8.55
N ASP A 4 16.97 9.40 9.05
CA ASP A 4 15.80 8.79 8.43
C ASP A 4 15.54 9.46 7.07
N VAL A 5 14.92 8.75 6.14
CA VAL A 5 14.70 9.27 4.79
C VAL A 5 13.38 10.02 4.69
N THR A 6 12.30 9.51 5.29
CA THR A 6 10.95 10.01 5.02
C THR A 6 10.63 11.20 5.92
N GLY A 7 10.18 12.30 5.34
CA GLY A 7 9.92 13.52 6.12
C GLY A 7 11.18 14.28 6.55
N THR A 8 12.37 13.75 6.22
CA THR A 8 13.67 14.39 6.50
C THR A 8 14.43 14.70 5.20
N ILE A 9 14.50 13.74 4.26
CA ILE A 9 15.20 13.90 2.97
C ILE A 9 14.19 13.87 1.81
N LEU A 10 13.25 12.93 1.85
CA LEU A 10 12.24 12.73 0.81
C LEU A 10 10.83 12.75 1.39
N VAL A 11 9.87 13.16 0.57
CA VAL A 11 8.43 12.99 0.77
C VAL A 11 7.83 12.28 -0.43
N HIS A 12 6.69 11.63 -0.22
CA HIS A 12 5.89 11.11 -1.32
C HIS A 12 5.36 12.26 -2.17
N ARG A 13 5.40 12.09 -3.49
CA ARG A 13 4.91 13.09 -4.44
C ARG A 13 3.41 13.30 -4.31
N GLU A 14 2.68 12.20 -4.17
CA GLU A 14 1.23 12.15 -4.03
C GLU A 14 0.86 11.53 -2.67
N PRO A 15 -0.35 11.80 -2.14
CA PRO A 15 -0.88 11.04 -1.03
C PRO A 15 -0.84 9.53 -1.30
N ILE A 16 -0.45 8.75 -0.30
CA ILE A 16 -0.29 7.29 -0.44
C ILE A 16 -1.61 6.66 -0.94
N MET A 17 -2.74 7.04 -0.34
CA MET A 17 -4.03 6.45 -0.68
C MET A 17 -4.53 6.86 -2.07
N LYS A 18 -4.20 8.07 -2.52
CA LYS A 18 -4.43 8.49 -3.91
C LYS A 18 -3.69 7.59 -4.90
N THR A 19 -2.42 7.29 -4.63
CA THR A 19 -1.62 6.38 -5.48
C THR A 19 -2.26 5.00 -5.60
N TYR A 20 -2.85 4.49 -4.53
CA TYR A 20 -3.53 3.19 -4.52
C TYR A 20 -4.86 3.24 -5.30
N ALA A 21 -5.68 4.28 -5.10
CA ALA A 21 -6.91 4.46 -5.86
C ALA A 21 -6.63 4.59 -7.37
N ASP A 22 -5.64 5.40 -7.75
CA ASP A 22 -5.23 5.57 -9.15
C ASP A 22 -4.69 4.26 -9.73
N ALA A 23 -3.95 3.47 -8.95
CA ALA A 23 -3.47 2.15 -9.37
C ALA A 23 -4.61 1.15 -9.60
N ALA A 24 -5.67 1.20 -8.79
CA ALA A 24 -6.84 0.34 -8.95
C ALA A 24 -7.61 0.69 -10.23
N VAL A 25 -7.83 1.98 -10.49
CA VAL A 25 -8.42 2.47 -11.75
C VAL A 25 -7.57 2.05 -12.95
N TRP A 26 -6.25 2.24 -12.88
CA TRP A 26 -5.32 1.85 -13.94
C TRP A 26 -5.34 0.34 -14.22
N ALA A 27 -5.45 -0.48 -13.17
CA ALA A 27 -5.47 -1.95 -13.28
C ALA A 27 -6.81 -2.50 -13.76
N ASN A 28 -7.82 -1.64 -13.95
CA ASN A 28 -9.17 -1.96 -14.39
C ASN A 28 -9.80 -3.06 -13.52
N VAL A 29 -9.63 -2.95 -12.19
CA VAL A 29 -10.28 -3.87 -11.24
C VAL A 29 -11.77 -3.54 -11.13
N PRO A 30 -12.63 -4.53 -10.90
CA PRO A 30 -14.05 -4.28 -10.68
C PRO A 30 -14.24 -3.45 -9.42
N ASP A 31 -15.03 -2.37 -9.49
CA ASP A 31 -15.34 -1.50 -8.35
C ASP A 31 -14.08 -0.94 -7.63
N PRO A 32 -13.26 -0.10 -8.29
CA PRO A 32 -12.04 0.42 -7.68
C PRO A 32 -12.36 1.26 -6.43
N PRO A 33 -11.60 1.10 -5.32
CA PRO A 33 -11.83 1.84 -4.10
C PRO A 33 -11.39 3.30 -4.24
N SER A 34 -12.12 4.20 -3.59
CA SER A 34 -11.74 5.60 -3.48
C SER A 34 -10.65 5.82 -2.41
N GLU A 35 -9.94 6.94 -2.49
CA GLU A 35 -8.99 7.36 -1.45
C GLU A 35 -9.66 7.44 -0.06
N ALA A 36 -10.90 7.93 0.00
CA ALA A 36 -11.64 8.10 1.24
C ALA A 36 -11.96 6.76 1.93
N GLU A 37 -12.27 5.72 1.15
CA GLU A 37 -12.48 4.35 1.67
C GLU A 37 -11.16 3.68 2.08
N LEU A 38 -10.10 3.87 1.29
CA LEU A 38 -8.80 3.23 1.54
C LEU A 38 -8.13 3.78 2.80
N LYS A 39 -8.22 5.08 3.07
CA LYS A 39 -7.49 5.72 4.16
C LYS A 39 -7.78 5.13 5.56
N PRO A 40 -9.04 5.01 6.01
CA PRO A 40 -9.35 4.39 7.30
C PRO A 40 -9.08 2.87 7.28
N ALA A 41 -9.42 2.19 6.18
CA ALA A 41 -9.27 0.75 6.05
C ALA A 41 -7.80 0.30 6.08
N PHE A 42 -6.93 1.01 5.36
CA PHE A 42 -5.49 0.77 5.36
C PHE A 42 -4.87 1.02 6.73
N LYS A 43 -5.30 2.09 7.44
CA LYS A 43 -4.80 2.36 8.79
C LYS A 43 -5.16 1.22 9.75
N ALA A 44 -6.36 0.67 9.65
CA ALA A 44 -6.78 -0.48 10.43
C ALA A 44 -5.98 -1.74 10.06
N ALA A 45 -5.92 -2.09 8.77
CA ALA A 45 -5.17 -3.25 8.28
C ALA A 45 -3.68 -3.19 8.65
N TYR A 46 -3.04 -2.03 8.50
CA TYR A 46 -1.64 -1.83 8.86
C TYR A 46 -1.40 -2.05 10.35
N LYS A 47 -2.29 -1.56 11.21
CA LYS A 47 -2.21 -1.77 12.66
C LYS A 47 -2.40 -3.24 13.02
N GLU A 48 -3.39 -3.92 12.42
CA GLU A 48 -3.60 -5.36 12.60
C GLU A 48 -2.34 -6.15 12.21
N MET A 49 -1.77 -5.85 11.06
CA MET A 49 -0.60 -6.55 10.53
C MET A 49 0.67 -6.29 11.34
N LEU A 50 0.85 -5.09 11.90
CA LEU A 50 1.98 -4.81 12.79
C LEU A 50 1.91 -5.59 14.11
N LEU A 51 0.70 -5.83 14.62
CA LEU A 51 0.49 -6.63 15.83
C LEU A 51 0.63 -8.12 15.55
N ALA A 52 0.08 -8.59 14.42
CA ALA A 52 0.12 -9.99 14.04
C ALA A 52 1.51 -10.42 13.54
N SER A 53 2.20 -9.56 12.81
CA SER A 53 3.46 -9.84 12.12
C SER A 53 4.41 -8.64 12.20
N PRO A 54 5.09 -8.45 13.35
CA PRO A 54 5.94 -7.28 13.58
C PRO A 54 7.17 -7.28 12.66
N CYS A 55 7.81 -6.11 12.52
CA CYS A 55 9.00 -5.92 11.69
C CYS A 55 8.83 -6.45 10.25
N PHE A 56 7.66 -6.21 9.66
CA PHE A 56 7.31 -6.67 8.31
C PHE A 56 7.45 -8.20 8.12
N GLY A 57 7.20 -8.96 9.20
CA GLY A 57 7.29 -10.42 9.21
C GLY A 57 8.71 -10.98 9.28
N GLY A 58 9.69 -10.17 9.68
CA GLY A 58 11.09 -10.58 9.82
C GLY A 58 11.30 -11.77 10.77
N GLN A 59 10.49 -11.87 11.84
CA GLN A 59 10.54 -13.00 12.78
C GLN A 59 9.90 -14.28 12.22
N GLU A 60 9.05 -14.16 11.20
CA GLU A 60 8.33 -15.27 10.56
C GLU A 60 8.98 -15.72 9.25
N GLY A 61 10.06 -15.07 8.83
CA GLY A 61 10.69 -15.33 7.53
C GLY A 61 9.85 -14.87 6.33
N LEU A 62 8.87 -13.98 6.54
CA LEU A 62 8.11 -13.40 5.43
C LEU A 62 8.97 -12.38 4.68
N SER A 63 8.86 -12.39 3.35
CA SER A 63 9.38 -11.28 2.57
C SER A 63 8.54 -10.02 2.82
N THR A 64 9.19 -8.85 2.79
CA THR A 64 8.50 -7.56 2.90
C THR A 64 7.37 -7.41 1.86
N ARG A 65 7.55 -7.98 0.66
CA ARG A 65 6.52 -7.99 -0.38
C ARG A 65 5.30 -8.82 0.00
N GLN A 66 5.49 -10.00 0.60
CA GLN A 66 4.38 -10.83 1.09
C GLN A 66 3.65 -10.14 2.23
N TRP A 67 4.38 -9.50 3.14
CA TRP A 67 3.78 -8.72 4.23
C TRP A 67 2.89 -7.62 3.68
N TRP A 68 3.39 -6.81 2.74
CA TRP A 68 2.58 -5.77 2.10
C TRP A 68 1.41 -6.32 1.28
N THR A 69 1.59 -7.44 0.60
CA THR A 69 0.49 -8.11 -0.13
C THR A 69 -0.67 -8.44 0.82
N ARG A 70 -0.36 -9.00 1.99
CA ARG A 70 -1.36 -9.31 3.03
C ARG A 70 -2.02 -8.04 3.57
N THR A 71 -1.22 -7.03 3.91
CA THR A 71 -1.72 -5.75 4.43
C THR A 71 -2.68 -5.07 3.46
N VAL A 72 -2.35 -5.04 2.17
CA VAL A 72 -3.18 -4.39 1.14
C VAL A 72 -4.44 -5.20 0.84
N THR A 73 -4.33 -6.54 0.81
CA THR A 73 -5.52 -7.42 0.71
C THR A 73 -6.47 -7.15 1.87
N ARG A 74 -5.94 -7.12 3.09
CA ARG A 74 -6.72 -6.84 4.28
C ARG A 74 -7.35 -5.44 4.27
N ALA A 75 -6.64 -4.44 3.74
CA ALA A 75 -7.18 -3.09 3.58
C ALA A 75 -8.40 -3.06 2.63
N LEU A 76 -8.37 -3.81 1.52
CA LEU A 76 -9.49 -3.89 0.58
C LEU A 76 -10.72 -4.58 1.19
N GLU A 77 -10.52 -5.55 2.07
CA GLU A 77 -11.59 -6.20 2.82
C GLU A 77 -12.24 -5.28 3.87
N LEU A 78 -11.44 -4.37 4.45
CA LEU A 78 -11.88 -3.44 5.50
C LEU A 78 -12.49 -2.14 4.97
N CYS A 79 -12.52 -1.92 3.66
CA CYS A 79 -13.26 -0.81 3.07
C CYS A 79 -14.76 -0.95 3.37
N GLU A 80 -15.49 0.17 3.41
CA GLU A 80 -16.95 0.18 3.62
C GLU A 80 -17.69 -0.78 2.68
N ARG A 81 -17.18 -0.89 1.45
CA ARG A 81 -17.50 -1.94 0.50
C ARG A 81 -16.32 -2.91 0.44
N PRO A 82 -16.42 -4.10 1.07
CA PRO A 82 -15.38 -5.12 1.01
C PRO A 82 -15.14 -5.56 -0.43
N ARG A 83 -13.87 -5.62 -0.82
CA ARG A 83 -13.47 -6.02 -2.17
C ARG A 83 -12.59 -7.25 -2.08
N VAL A 84 -13.03 -8.32 -2.74
CA VAL A 84 -12.27 -9.55 -2.91
C VAL A 84 -11.97 -9.69 -4.39
N TYR A 85 -10.73 -9.39 -4.75
CA TYR A 85 -10.26 -9.53 -6.11
C TYR A 85 -9.70 -10.93 -6.34
N THR A 86 -9.78 -11.40 -7.59
CA THR A 86 -9.00 -12.57 -8.00
C THR A 86 -7.50 -12.27 -7.90
N ASP A 87 -6.68 -13.31 -7.79
CA ASP A 87 -5.21 -13.15 -7.78
C ASP A 87 -4.71 -12.36 -8.98
N ALA A 88 -5.31 -12.55 -10.16
CA ALA A 88 -4.90 -11.84 -11.37
C ALA A 88 -5.20 -10.33 -11.29
N GLU A 89 -6.38 -9.95 -10.80
CA GLU A 89 -6.78 -8.56 -10.60
C GLU A 89 -5.92 -7.88 -9.52
N PHE A 90 -5.79 -8.53 -8.36
CA PHE A 90 -4.98 -8.02 -7.27
C PHE A 90 -3.52 -7.85 -7.70
N ASN A 91 -2.92 -8.83 -8.38
CA ASN A 91 -1.53 -8.75 -8.80
C ASN A 91 -1.28 -7.62 -9.83
N ARG A 92 -2.24 -7.34 -10.74
CA ARG A 92 -2.13 -6.19 -11.65
C ARG A 92 -2.13 -4.87 -10.89
N PHE A 93 -3.09 -4.70 -9.99
CA PHE A 93 -3.21 -3.53 -9.11
C PHE A 93 -1.97 -3.34 -8.24
N PHE A 94 -1.59 -4.37 -7.48
CA PHE A 94 -0.49 -4.29 -6.52
C PHE A 94 0.86 -4.11 -7.20
N ARG A 95 1.06 -4.70 -8.39
CA ARG A 95 2.26 -4.42 -9.22
C ARG A 95 2.37 -2.93 -9.55
N ARG A 96 1.27 -2.28 -9.92
CA ARG A 96 1.26 -0.85 -10.25
C ARG A 96 1.60 0.01 -9.03
N VAL A 97 1.03 -0.31 -7.87
CA VAL A 97 1.38 0.31 -6.59
C VAL A 97 2.88 0.17 -6.32
N TYR A 98 3.41 -1.05 -6.38
CA TYR A 98 4.81 -1.32 -6.06
C TYR A 98 5.79 -0.63 -7.03
N GLN A 99 5.45 -0.54 -8.32
CA GLN A 99 6.24 0.19 -9.31
C GLN A 99 6.33 1.68 -9.00
N GLN A 100 5.28 2.28 -8.45
CA GLN A 100 5.26 3.70 -8.12
C GLN A 100 6.20 4.03 -6.96
N TYR A 101 6.24 3.17 -5.93
CA TYR A 101 7.18 3.31 -4.80
C TYR A 101 8.58 2.81 -5.10
N GLY A 102 8.77 2.01 -6.16
CA GLY A 102 10.09 1.62 -6.66
C GLY A 102 10.73 2.65 -7.60
N SER A 103 10.02 3.71 -7.96
CA SER A 103 10.45 4.73 -8.93
C SER A 103 10.78 6.04 -8.24
N LEU A 104 11.77 6.77 -8.75
CA LEU A 104 12.09 8.15 -8.34
C LEU A 104 10.89 9.10 -8.53
N GLU A 105 10.01 8.79 -9.49
CA GLU A 105 8.80 9.57 -9.77
C GLU A 105 7.80 9.56 -8.61
N GLY A 106 7.87 8.57 -7.71
CA GLY A 106 7.02 8.50 -6.52
C GLY A 106 7.40 9.49 -5.42
N TYR A 107 8.54 10.19 -5.55
CA TYR A 107 9.14 10.98 -4.48
C TYR A 107 9.49 12.40 -4.93
N MET A 108 9.57 13.29 -3.95
CA MET A 108 10.10 14.64 -4.06
C MET A 108 11.09 14.89 -2.93
N ARG A 109 12.11 15.72 -3.18
CA ARG A 109 13.03 16.17 -2.12
C ARG A 109 12.33 17.20 -1.24
N LEU A 110 12.52 17.10 0.06
CA LEU A 110 12.16 18.19 0.96
C LEU A 110 13.12 19.36 0.73
N PRO A 111 12.61 20.61 0.66
CA PRO A 111 13.43 21.80 0.51
C PRO A 111 14.36 22.02 1.71
#